data_AF-A0A3D6BAL2-F1
#
_entry.id   AF-A0A3D6BAL2-F1
#
_cell.length_a   1.000
_cell.length_b   1.000
_cell.length_c   1.000
_cell.angle_alpha   90.00
_cell.angle_beta   90.00
_cell.angle_gamma   90.00
#
_symmetry.space_group_name_H-M   'P 1'
#
loop_
_entity.id
_entity.type
_entity.pdbx_description
1 polymer ?
#
loop_
_entity_poly.entity_id
_entity_poly.type
_entity_poly.pdbx_seq_one_letter_code
_entity_poly.pdbx_strand_id
1 'polypeptide(L)'
;MSISDIELASKMIQGSENTNSVFYKNTYEVVPIPNVVFGKTQPALFFYTELYNLQSPLLKSDVIKMNQMIYNSKGKLIKEKSKNLSRNSDSRVEVGSYILSDYPTDSYTLVIVLVDSSSNTGITTAKKFFVYNPDIQVTDTFEVSTTAVLSSTFGSMSEEELDDLFDKSEYLASKSEIEKYERLSNVDGKREFMFEFWKTKDETLGSTQNKNEFYRTYLQRIELANQRFTSMGKQGWKTDRGRIYLIYGEPTEIERYPNELETRPYEIWHYNEIEGGVFFIFADLTGFSDYTLINSTKRGELRDDNWSRRIIIR
;
A
#
# COMPACT_ATOMS: atom_id res chain seq x y z
N MET A 1 -25.47 20.47 -13.64
CA MET A 1 -25.60 19.06 -14.07
C MET A 1 -25.89 18.18 -12.87
N SER A 2 -26.62 17.09 -13.09
CA SER A 2 -26.85 16.02 -12.12
C SER A 2 -26.84 14.66 -12.84
N ILE A 3 -26.63 13.59 -12.09
CA ILE A 3 -26.55 12.22 -12.58
C ILE A 3 -27.41 11.33 -11.68
N SER A 4 -28.17 10.41 -12.26
CA SER A 4 -28.96 9.44 -11.51
C SER A 4 -28.06 8.39 -10.83
N ASP A 5 -28.66 7.61 -9.95
CA ASP A 5 -28.03 6.36 -9.51
C ASP A 5 -27.79 5.44 -10.71
N ILE A 6 -26.77 4.58 -10.57
CA ILE A 6 -26.48 3.55 -11.56
C ILE A 6 -27.41 2.36 -11.31
N GLU A 7 -28.16 2.00 -12.35
CA GLU A 7 -28.90 0.75 -12.40
C GLU A 7 -28.06 -0.31 -13.10
N LEU A 8 -27.86 -1.44 -12.44
CA LEU A 8 -27.15 -2.59 -12.99
C LEU A 8 -28.15 -3.60 -13.54
N ALA A 9 -27.82 -4.15 -14.70
CA ALA A 9 -28.67 -5.04 -15.46
C ALA A 9 -27.94 -6.33 -15.86
N SER A 10 -28.71 -7.42 -15.90
CA SER A 10 -28.26 -8.72 -16.43
C SER A 10 -28.34 -8.75 -17.95
N LYS A 11 -29.26 -7.97 -18.53
CA LYS A 11 -29.50 -7.87 -19.97
C LYS A 11 -29.93 -6.45 -20.33
N MET A 12 -29.45 -5.98 -21.47
CA MET A 12 -29.85 -4.70 -22.04
C MET A 12 -30.09 -4.84 -23.53
N ILE A 13 -31.24 -4.36 -24.01
CA ILE A 13 -31.62 -4.39 -25.42
C ILE A 13 -31.91 -2.96 -25.87
N GLN A 14 -31.14 -2.46 -26.84
CA GLN A 14 -31.41 -1.17 -27.47
C GLN A 14 -32.44 -1.36 -28.59
N GLY A 15 -33.43 -0.46 -28.65
CA GLY A 15 -34.47 -0.48 -29.70
C GLY A 15 -35.43 -1.66 -29.57
N SER A 16 -35.70 -2.13 -28.36
CA SER A 16 -36.65 -3.23 -28.15
C SER A 16 -38.03 -2.88 -28.71
N GLU A 17 -38.60 -3.77 -29.51
CA GLU A 17 -39.97 -3.64 -30.03
C GLU A 17 -41.03 -3.87 -28.94
N ASN A 18 -40.63 -4.43 -27.79
CA ASN A 18 -41.51 -4.73 -26.66
C ASN A 18 -41.70 -3.51 -25.74
N THR A 19 -42.36 -2.48 -26.25
CA THR A 19 -42.62 -1.23 -25.51
C THR A 19 -43.55 -1.39 -24.29
N ASN A 20 -44.26 -2.53 -24.20
CA ASN A 20 -45.13 -2.86 -23.06
C ASN A 20 -44.39 -3.54 -21.90
N SER A 21 -43.10 -3.86 -22.06
CA SER A 21 -42.30 -4.45 -21.00
C SER A 21 -42.20 -3.50 -19.80
N VAL A 22 -42.36 -4.00 -18.59
CA VAL A 22 -42.15 -3.22 -17.35
C VAL A 22 -40.69 -2.74 -17.20
N PHE A 23 -39.79 -3.32 -17.99
CA PHE A 23 -38.37 -2.97 -18.04
C PHE A 23 -38.02 -2.03 -19.20
N TYR A 24 -39.01 -1.63 -20.00
CA TYR A 24 -38.80 -0.70 -21.12
C TYR A 24 -38.72 0.75 -20.63
N LYS A 25 -37.62 1.42 -20.93
CA LYS A 25 -37.41 2.85 -20.67
C LYS A 25 -36.44 3.48 -21.66
N ASN A 26 -36.77 4.69 -22.13
CA ASN A 26 -35.93 5.50 -23.00
C ASN A 26 -35.32 4.74 -24.20
N THR A 27 -36.13 3.94 -24.91
CA THR A 27 -35.73 3.07 -26.05
C THR A 27 -34.87 1.86 -25.70
N TYR A 28 -34.69 1.57 -24.42
CA TYR A 28 -33.99 0.38 -23.93
C TYR A 28 -34.95 -0.52 -23.17
N GLU A 29 -34.74 -1.82 -23.27
CA GLU A 29 -35.26 -2.78 -22.31
C GLU A 29 -34.13 -3.17 -21.35
N VAL A 30 -34.26 -2.77 -20.09
CA VAL A 30 -33.21 -2.87 -19.06
C VAL A 30 -33.65 -3.87 -18.01
N VAL A 31 -33.20 -5.12 -18.12
CA VAL A 31 -33.59 -6.18 -17.18
C VAL A 31 -32.65 -6.13 -15.97
N PRO A 32 -33.14 -5.74 -14.78
CA PRO A 32 -32.29 -5.51 -13.62
C PRO A 32 -31.67 -6.81 -13.11
N ILE A 33 -30.60 -6.68 -12.32
CA ILE A 33 -29.97 -7.80 -11.61
C ILE A 33 -29.90 -7.50 -10.10
N PRO A 34 -30.94 -7.86 -9.32
CA PRO A 34 -31.06 -7.44 -7.93
C PRO A 34 -29.97 -7.98 -6.99
N ASN A 35 -29.42 -9.17 -7.26
CA ASN A 35 -28.34 -9.75 -6.45
C ASN A 35 -26.97 -9.08 -6.72
N VAL A 36 -26.82 -8.41 -7.87
CA VAL A 36 -25.61 -7.70 -8.28
C VAL A 36 -24.35 -8.59 -8.30
N VAL A 37 -24.54 -9.89 -8.58
CA VAL A 37 -23.46 -10.89 -8.65
C VAL A 37 -23.20 -11.27 -10.11
N PHE A 38 -21.93 -11.23 -10.51
CA PHE A 38 -21.43 -11.55 -11.83
C PHE A 38 -20.34 -12.64 -11.75
N GLY A 39 -19.99 -13.24 -12.88
CA GLY A 39 -18.97 -14.28 -12.98
C GLY A 39 -19.13 -15.11 -14.24
N LYS A 40 -18.62 -16.34 -14.28
CA LYS A 40 -18.71 -17.21 -15.47
C LYS A 40 -20.15 -17.43 -15.99
N THR A 41 -21.14 -17.55 -15.10
CA THR A 41 -22.54 -17.76 -15.46
C THR A 41 -23.27 -16.48 -15.87
N GLN A 42 -22.79 -15.31 -15.41
CA GLN A 42 -23.28 -13.99 -15.76
C GLN A 42 -22.07 -13.10 -16.10
N PRO A 43 -21.49 -13.27 -17.30
CA PRO A 43 -20.18 -12.69 -17.61
C PRO A 43 -20.26 -11.21 -17.99
N ALA A 44 -21.44 -10.71 -18.37
CA ALA A 44 -21.64 -9.33 -18.77
C ALA A 44 -22.40 -8.56 -17.68
N LEU A 45 -21.82 -7.43 -17.29
CA LEU A 45 -22.48 -6.38 -16.54
C LEU A 45 -22.93 -5.30 -17.52
N PHE A 46 -24.20 -4.93 -17.46
CA PHE A 46 -24.75 -3.75 -18.13
C PHE A 46 -25.09 -2.69 -17.09
N PHE A 47 -24.90 -1.42 -17.43
CA PHE A 47 -25.32 -0.31 -16.59
C PHE A 47 -26.17 0.69 -17.35
N TYR A 48 -27.07 1.35 -16.63
CA TYR A 48 -27.95 2.41 -17.11
C TYR A 48 -27.88 3.60 -16.15
N THR A 49 -27.70 4.81 -16.68
CA THR A 49 -27.76 6.05 -15.90
C THR A 49 -28.30 7.20 -16.74
N GLU A 50 -28.95 8.15 -16.08
CA GLU A 50 -29.54 9.33 -16.70
C GLU A 50 -28.79 10.58 -16.25
N LEU A 51 -28.49 11.43 -17.21
CA LEU A 51 -27.80 12.69 -17.03
C LEU A 51 -28.79 13.83 -17.25
N TYR A 52 -28.69 14.85 -16.42
CA TYR A 52 -29.65 15.95 -16.38
C TYR A 52 -28.95 17.30 -16.25
N ASN A 53 -29.64 18.36 -16.66
CA ASN A 53 -29.16 19.75 -16.59
C ASN A 53 -27.83 19.95 -17.33
N LEU A 54 -27.69 19.34 -18.51
CA LEU A 54 -26.49 19.40 -19.34
C LEU A 54 -26.38 20.73 -20.10
N GLN A 55 -27.50 21.42 -20.35
CA GLN A 55 -27.51 22.74 -21.00
C GLN A 55 -27.45 23.90 -20.00
N SER A 56 -27.30 23.60 -18.71
CA SER A 56 -27.15 24.59 -17.65
C SER A 56 -26.09 25.65 -17.99
N PRO A 57 -26.40 26.96 -17.86
CA PRO A 57 -25.46 28.05 -18.18
C PRO A 57 -24.26 28.11 -17.23
N LEU A 58 -24.33 27.40 -16.08
CA LEU A 58 -23.21 27.26 -15.15
C LEU A 58 -22.04 26.43 -15.72
N LEU A 59 -22.31 25.60 -16.73
CA LEU A 59 -21.30 24.80 -17.40
C LEU A 59 -20.71 25.61 -18.57
N LYS A 60 -19.38 25.73 -18.59
CA LYS A 60 -18.66 26.65 -19.49
C LYS A 60 -18.08 25.96 -20.72
N SER A 61 -17.83 24.65 -20.65
CA SER A 61 -17.35 23.87 -21.79
C SER A 61 -18.51 23.40 -22.67
N ASP A 62 -18.34 23.37 -23.99
CA ASP A 62 -19.31 22.77 -24.93
C ASP A 62 -19.37 21.23 -24.85
N VAL A 63 -18.38 20.62 -24.19
CA VAL A 63 -18.27 19.18 -23.97
C VAL A 63 -18.08 18.84 -22.50
N ILE A 64 -18.72 17.75 -22.07
CA ILE A 64 -18.56 17.19 -20.72
C ILE A 64 -17.80 15.88 -20.84
N LYS A 65 -16.74 15.69 -20.07
CA LYS A 65 -15.99 14.43 -20.03
C LYS A 65 -16.65 13.48 -19.04
N MET A 66 -17.06 12.30 -19.50
CA MET A 66 -17.54 11.19 -18.68
C MET A 66 -16.42 10.17 -18.50
N ASN A 67 -15.98 9.95 -17.26
CA ASN A 67 -15.05 8.89 -16.90
C ASN A 67 -15.81 7.76 -16.21
N GLN A 68 -15.54 6.54 -16.62
CA GLN A 68 -16.09 5.32 -16.04
C GLN A 68 -14.91 4.52 -15.49
N MET A 69 -14.92 4.25 -14.19
CA MET A 69 -13.83 3.60 -13.48
C MET A 69 -14.37 2.40 -12.70
N ILE A 70 -13.67 1.28 -12.73
CA ILE A 70 -13.98 0.11 -11.89
C ILE A 70 -12.84 -0.07 -10.90
N TYR A 71 -13.17 -0.02 -9.62
CA TYR A 71 -12.23 -0.29 -8.52
C TYR A 71 -12.54 -1.65 -7.88
N ASN A 72 -11.52 -2.35 -7.39
CA ASN A 72 -11.70 -3.57 -6.57
C ASN A 72 -11.85 -3.24 -5.08
N SER A 73 -11.93 -4.25 -4.20
CA SER A 73 -12.16 -4.04 -2.76
C SER A 73 -10.99 -3.34 -2.05
N LYS A 74 -9.79 -3.48 -2.60
CA LYS A 74 -8.57 -2.82 -2.13
C LYS A 74 -8.42 -1.40 -2.66
N GLY A 75 -9.36 -0.90 -3.46
CA GLY A 75 -9.29 0.43 -4.08
C GLY A 75 -8.37 0.53 -5.30
N LYS A 76 -7.88 -0.60 -5.85
CA LYS A 76 -7.10 -0.63 -7.09
C LYS A 76 -8.02 -0.35 -8.28
N LEU A 77 -7.60 0.53 -9.19
CA LEU A 77 -8.27 0.75 -10.47
C LEU A 77 -8.05 -0.46 -11.40
N ILE A 78 -9.12 -1.07 -11.87
CA ILE A 78 -9.11 -2.27 -12.71
C ILE A 78 -9.41 -1.93 -14.17
N LYS A 79 -10.25 -0.92 -14.37
CA LYS A 79 -10.62 -0.45 -15.72
C LYS A 79 -10.97 1.02 -15.68
N GLU A 80 -10.53 1.74 -16.70
CA GLU A 80 -10.96 3.11 -16.98
C GLU A 80 -11.40 3.23 -18.44
N LYS A 81 -12.48 3.96 -18.67
CA LYS A 81 -12.95 4.41 -19.98
C LYS A 81 -13.34 5.88 -19.87
N SER A 82 -13.04 6.67 -20.89
CA SER A 82 -13.49 8.05 -20.96
C SER A 82 -14.23 8.33 -22.26
N LYS A 83 -15.24 9.19 -22.20
CA LYS A 83 -16.05 9.62 -23.36
C LYS A 83 -16.38 11.10 -23.22
N ASN A 84 -16.26 11.85 -24.31
CA ASN A 84 -16.74 13.23 -24.36
C ASN A 84 -18.21 13.24 -24.79
N LEU A 85 -19.04 13.97 -24.06
CA LEU A 85 -20.47 14.12 -24.30
C LEU A 85 -20.74 15.53 -24.81
N SER A 86 -21.45 15.64 -25.94
CA SER A 86 -21.96 16.92 -26.41
C SER A 86 -23.16 17.35 -25.57
N ARG A 87 -23.35 18.68 -25.46
CA ARG A 87 -24.42 19.31 -24.68
C ARG A 87 -25.63 19.69 -25.54
N ASN A 88 -25.90 18.92 -26.59
CA ASN A 88 -26.97 19.23 -27.56
C ASN A 88 -28.38 18.99 -27.01
N SER A 89 -28.51 18.22 -25.93
CA SER A 89 -29.76 17.98 -25.20
C SER A 89 -29.55 18.24 -23.71
N ASP A 90 -30.59 18.69 -23.01
CA ASP A 90 -30.50 18.99 -21.57
C ASP A 90 -30.51 17.72 -20.70
N SER A 91 -31.13 16.65 -21.20
CA SER A 91 -31.07 15.31 -20.61
C SER A 91 -30.47 14.30 -21.61
N ARG A 92 -29.86 13.25 -21.07
CA ARG A 92 -29.21 12.21 -21.87
C ARG A 92 -29.12 10.90 -21.10
N VAL A 93 -29.38 9.78 -21.78
CA VAL A 93 -29.18 8.45 -21.23
C VAL A 93 -27.80 7.94 -21.62
N GLU A 94 -27.07 7.40 -20.66
CA GLU A 94 -25.83 6.69 -20.92
C GLU A 94 -25.92 5.25 -20.42
N VAL A 95 -25.50 4.35 -21.31
CA VAL A 95 -25.45 2.92 -21.07
C VAL A 95 -24.09 2.38 -21.45
N GLY A 96 -23.72 1.23 -20.87
CA GLY A 96 -22.51 0.55 -21.25
C GLY A 96 -22.42 -0.84 -20.66
N SER A 97 -21.35 -1.54 -21.04
CA SER A 97 -21.11 -2.90 -20.61
C SER A 97 -19.64 -3.18 -20.27
N TYR A 98 -19.48 -4.18 -19.42
CA TYR A 98 -18.20 -4.74 -19.01
C TYR A 98 -18.28 -6.27 -19.02
N ILE A 99 -17.27 -6.91 -19.63
CA ILE A 99 -17.10 -8.36 -19.54
C ILE A 99 -16.24 -8.65 -18.32
N LEU A 100 -16.78 -9.45 -17.41
CA LEU A 100 -16.25 -9.76 -16.09
C LEU A 100 -15.85 -11.24 -15.96
N SER A 101 -15.84 -11.99 -17.07
CA SER A 101 -15.44 -13.41 -17.08
C SER A 101 -14.04 -13.63 -16.55
N ASP A 102 -13.16 -12.63 -16.72
CA ASP A 102 -11.73 -12.72 -16.41
C ASP A 102 -11.36 -11.94 -15.14
N TYR A 103 -12.36 -11.39 -14.45
CA TYR A 103 -12.14 -10.63 -13.22
C TYR A 103 -11.99 -11.61 -12.04
N PRO A 104 -11.00 -11.43 -11.14
CA PRO A 104 -10.90 -12.24 -9.94
C PRO A 104 -12.15 -12.19 -9.05
N THR A 105 -12.28 -13.17 -8.14
CA THR A 105 -13.32 -13.13 -7.11
C THR A 105 -13.04 -11.98 -6.15
N ASP A 106 -13.87 -10.95 -6.19
CA ASP A 106 -13.76 -9.78 -5.33
C ASP A 106 -15.07 -8.96 -5.35
N SER A 107 -15.16 -7.97 -4.46
CA SER A 107 -16.14 -6.90 -4.58
C SER A 107 -15.56 -5.73 -5.37
N TYR A 108 -16.36 -5.16 -6.27
CA TYR A 108 -15.95 -4.07 -7.15
C TYR A 108 -16.92 -2.90 -7.05
N THR A 109 -16.47 -1.71 -7.44
CA THR A 109 -17.30 -0.51 -7.51
C THR A 109 -17.14 0.14 -8.87
N LEU A 110 -18.25 0.29 -9.61
CA LEU A 110 -18.32 1.11 -10.81
C LEU A 110 -18.57 2.56 -10.38
N VAL A 111 -17.65 3.44 -10.73
CA VAL A 111 -17.71 4.89 -10.47
C VAL A 111 -17.84 5.61 -11.80
N ILE A 112 -18.84 6.47 -11.93
CA ILE A 112 -19.04 7.32 -13.10
C ILE A 112 -18.89 8.77 -12.65
N VAL A 113 -17.97 9.49 -13.30
CA VAL A 113 -17.71 10.91 -13.03
C VAL A 113 -18.00 11.71 -14.30
N LEU A 114 -18.78 12.77 -14.18
CA LEU A 114 -18.91 13.80 -15.21
C LEU A 114 -18.12 15.02 -14.79
N VAL A 115 -17.25 15.50 -15.67
CA VAL A 115 -16.37 16.65 -15.44
C VAL A 115 -16.55 17.66 -16.56
N ASP A 116 -16.79 18.91 -16.17
CA ASP A 116 -16.57 20.07 -17.03
C ASP A 116 -15.23 20.71 -16.64
N SER A 117 -14.21 20.49 -17.47
CA SER A 117 -12.85 20.98 -17.23
C SER A 117 -12.74 22.51 -17.22
N SER A 118 -13.67 23.24 -17.84
CA SER A 118 -13.63 24.71 -17.91
C SER A 118 -14.27 25.39 -16.69
N SER A 119 -15.26 24.74 -16.07
CA SER A 119 -15.87 25.22 -14.83
C SER A 119 -15.33 24.54 -13.57
N ASN A 120 -14.40 23.59 -13.72
CA ASN A 120 -13.87 22.74 -12.66
C ASN A 120 -14.98 22.08 -11.82
N THR A 121 -16.11 21.77 -12.45
CA THR A 121 -17.27 21.15 -11.80
C THR A 121 -17.28 19.66 -12.12
N GLY A 122 -17.34 18.84 -11.08
CA GLY A 122 -17.45 17.38 -11.19
C GLY A 122 -18.66 16.86 -10.42
N ILE A 123 -19.38 15.91 -11.00
CA ILE A 123 -20.39 15.11 -10.28
C ILE A 123 -20.08 13.63 -10.43
N THR A 124 -20.37 12.87 -9.38
CA THR A 124 -19.99 11.46 -9.29
C THR A 124 -21.17 10.63 -8.83
N THR A 125 -21.32 9.44 -9.41
CA THR A 125 -22.20 8.37 -8.91
C THR A 125 -21.42 7.06 -8.86
N ALA A 126 -21.79 6.16 -7.96
CA ALA A 126 -21.09 4.91 -7.77
C ALA A 126 -22.03 3.77 -7.40
N LYS A 127 -21.70 2.56 -7.83
CA LYS A 127 -22.46 1.35 -7.51
C LYS A 127 -21.55 0.14 -7.31
N LYS A 128 -21.72 -0.50 -6.16
CA LYS A 128 -21.01 -1.74 -5.80
C LYS A 128 -21.63 -2.95 -6.48
N PHE A 129 -20.80 -3.89 -6.91
CA PHE A 129 -21.17 -5.20 -7.44
C PHE A 129 -20.15 -6.26 -7.02
N PHE A 130 -20.47 -7.53 -7.23
CA PHE A 130 -19.62 -8.65 -6.81
C PHE A 130 -19.29 -9.53 -8.01
N VAL A 131 -18.05 -10.02 -8.09
CA VAL A 131 -17.64 -11.02 -9.07
C VAL A 131 -17.24 -12.29 -8.33
N TYR A 132 -17.73 -13.43 -8.80
CA TYR A 132 -17.38 -14.75 -8.30
C TYR A 132 -16.82 -15.62 -9.44
N ASN A 133 -15.50 -15.69 -9.49
CA ASN A 133 -14.73 -16.52 -10.41
C ASN A 133 -13.60 -17.21 -9.60
N PRO A 134 -13.86 -18.36 -8.96
CA PRO A 134 -12.92 -19.00 -8.03
C PRO A 134 -11.64 -19.49 -8.71
N ASP A 135 -11.69 -19.77 -10.02
CA ASP A 135 -10.57 -20.30 -10.79
C ASP A 135 -9.57 -19.21 -11.24
N ILE A 136 -9.87 -17.94 -11.00
CA ILE A 136 -9.03 -16.82 -11.44
C ILE A 136 -8.15 -16.38 -10.29
N GLN A 137 -6.84 -16.66 -10.44
CA GLN A 137 -5.81 -16.20 -9.52
C GLN A 137 -5.82 -14.67 -9.45
N VAL A 138 -5.77 -14.11 -8.24
CA VAL A 138 -5.61 -12.67 -8.05
C VAL A 138 -4.18 -12.31 -8.48
N THR A 139 -4.02 -11.86 -9.72
CA THR A 139 -2.78 -11.18 -10.12
C THR A 139 -2.81 -9.82 -9.43
N ASP A 140 -2.27 -9.77 -8.21
CA ASP A 140 -1.96 -8.55 -7.50
C ASP A 140 -0.82 -7.83 -8.24
N THR A 141 -1.07 -7.35 -9.47
CA THR A 141 -0.32 -6.22 -10.02
C THR A 141 -0.75 -5.02 -9.18
N PHE A 142 -0.04 -4.71 -8.13
CA PHE A 142 -0.30 -3.50 -7.35
C PHE A 142 -0.12 -2.29 -8.28
N GLU A 143 -1.22 -1.71 -8.74
CA GLU A 143 -1.25 -0.38 -9.36
C GLU A 143 -1.94 0.55 -8.36
N VAL A 144 -1.24 0.86 -7.27
CA VAL A 144 -1.63 1.96 -6.39
C VAL A 144 -0.86 3.18 -6.87
N SER A 145 -1.50 3.94 -7.77
CA SER A 145 -1.13 5.31 -8.15
C SER A 145 0.37 5.53 -8.39
N THR A 146 0.83 5.20 -9.61
CA THR A 146 2.13 5.65 -10.14
C THR A 146 2.41 7.12 -9.82
N THR A 147 1.39 7.98 -9.77
CA THR A 147 1.51 9.39 -9.36
C THR A 147 2.04 9.60 -7.93
N ALA A 148 1.58 8.82 -6.94
CA ALA A 148 2.01 8.97 -5.55
C ALA A 148 3.47 8.51 -5.40
N VAL A 149 3.80 7.34 -5.98
CA VAL A 149 5.17 6.82 -5.98
C VAL A 149 6.12 7.73 -6.73
N LEU A 150 5.76 8.19 -7.94
CA LEU A 150 6.56 9.13 -8.74
C LEU A 150 6.78 10.48 -8.03
N SER A 151 5.82 10.92 -7.21
CA SER A 151 5.96 12.14 -6.39
C SER A 151 6.73 11.93 -5.09
N SER A 152 6.96 10.68 -4.70
CA SER A 152 7.70 10.30 -3.50
C SER A 152 9.20 10.23 -3.77
N THR A 153 10.00 10.16 -2.71
CA THR A 153 11.45 9.93 -2.82
C THR A 153 11.79 8.61 -3.50
N PHE A 154 10.91 7.60 -3.40
CA PHE A 154 11.14 6.28 -3.99
C PHE A 154 10.97 6.27 -5.51
N GLY A 155 10.11 7.15 -6.05
CA GLY A 155 9.83 7.24 -7.49
C GLY A 155 11.06 7.54 -8.35
N SER A 156 12.06 8.22 -7.78
CA SER A 156 13.31 8.58 -8.45
C SER A 156 14.48 7.63 -8.17
N MET A 157 14.35 6.69 -7.23
CA MET A 157 15.44 5.79 -6.86
C MET A 157 15.70 4.74 -7.94
N SER A 158 16.96 4.43 -8.17
CA SER A 158 17.41 3.30 -8.97
C SER A 158 17.12 1.97 -8.25
N GLU A 159 17.20 0.86 -8.99
CA GLU A 159 17.03 -0.46 -8.40
C GLU A 159 18.06 -0.76 -7.31
N GLU A 160 19.32 -0.37 -7.52
CA GLU A 160 20.40 -0.53 -6.53
C GLU A 160 20.12 0.26 -5.25
N GLU A 161 19.64 1.51 -5.37
CA GLU A 161 19.28 2.33 -4.21
C GLU A 161 18.07 1.75 -3.44
N LEU A 162 17.12 1.13 -4.14
CA LEU A 162 15.97 0.48 -3.51
C LEU A 162 16.40 -0.78 -2.76
N ASP A 163 17.26 -1.60 -3.37
CA ASP A 163 17.78 -2.83 -2.76
C ASP A 163 18.63 -2.51 -1.53
N ASP A 164 19.54 -1.54 -1.62
CA ASP A 164 20.34 -1.08 -0.49
C ASP A 164 19.47 -0.52 0.65
N LEU A 165 18.40 0.21 0.33
CA LEU A 165 17.47 0.71 1.34
C LEU A 165 16.63 -0.42 1.96
N PHE A 166 16.20 -1.39 1.16
CA PHE A 166 15.45 -2.54 1.66
C PHE A 166 16.33 -3.39 2.59
N ASP A 167 17.54 -3.72 2.19
CA ASP A 167 18.54 -4.45 3.01
C ASP A 167 18.71 -3.80 4.39
N LYS A 168 18.85 -2.47 4.42
CA LYS A 168 19.01 -1.71 5.68
C LYS A 168 17.76 -1.68 6.54
N SER A 169 16.59 -1.92 5.96
CA SER A 169 15.28 -1.85 6.62
C SER A 169 14.61 -3.22 6.82
N GLU A 170 15.24 -4.29 6.36
CA GLU A 170 14.77 -5.67 6.45
C GLU A 170 14.43 -6.08 7.89
N TYR A 171 15.13 -5.53 8.88
CA TYR A 171 14.84 -5.78 10.31
C TYR A 171 13.43 -5.35 10.75
N LEU A 172 12.76 -4.48 9.99
CA LEU A 172 11.37 -4.08 10.22
C LEU A 172 10.37 -4.93 9.43
N ALA A 173 10.85 -5.75 8.49
CA ALA A 173 10.03 -6.53 7.59
C ALA A 173 9.63 -7.88 8.21
N SER A 174 8.41 -8.28 7.95
CA SER A 174 7.93 -9.64 8.16
C SER A 174 8.49 -10.59 7.09
N LYS A 175 8.50 -11.89 7.40
CA LYS A 175 8.92 -12.92 6.42
C LYS A 175 8.18 -12.81 5.09
N SER A 176 6.87 -12.52 5.13
CA SER A 176 6.06 -12.33 3.92
C SER A 176 6.43 -11.07 3.13
N GLU A 177 6.84 -9.98 3.81
CA GLU A 177 7.30 -8.77 3.14
C GLU A 177 8.65 -9.01 2.45
N ILE A 178 9.57 -9.73 3.11
CA ILE A 178 10.86 -10.15 2.54
C ILE A 178 10.65 -10.99 1.28
N GLU A 179 9.91 -12.09 1.39
CA GLU A 179 9.62 -12.96 0.25
C GLU A 179 8.91 -12.22 -0.90
N LYS A 180 8.07 -11.23 -0.56
CA LYS A 180 7.39 -10.41 -1.56
C LYS A 180 8.38 -9.52 -2.30
N TYR A 181 9.29 -8.85 -1.59
CA TYR A 181 10.30 -7.97 -2.20
C TYR A 181 11.26 -8.76 -3.11
N GLU A 182 11.75 -9.91 -2.64
CA GLU A 182 12.66 -10.78 -3.40
C GLU A 182 12.07 -11.30 -4.72
N ARG A 183 10.74 -11.42 -4.81
CA ARG A 183 10.04 -11.84 -6.04
C ARG A 183 9.87 -10.71 -7.07
N LEU A 184 10.17 -9.46 -6.71
CA LEU A 184 10.02 -8.32 -7.61
C LEU A 184 11.23 -8.26 -8.55
N SER A 185 10.95 -8.37 -9.85
CA SER A 185 11.97 -8.37 -10.90
C SER A 185 12.10 -7.04 -11.66
N ASN A 186 11.33 -6.02 -11.28
CA ASN A 186 11.34 -4.73 -11.97
C ASN A 186 11.38 -3.56 -10.98
N VAL A 187 12.07 -2.50 -11.38
CA VAL A 187 12.31 -1.31 -10.55
C VAL A 187 11.01 -0.64 -10.10
N ASP A 188 9.99 -0.55 -10.96
CA ASP A 188 8.73 0.12 -10.60
C ASP A 188 7.98 -0.64 -9.50
N GLY A 189 7.99 -1.98 -9.55
CA GLY A 189 7.46 -2.83 -8.49
C GLY A 189 8.21 -2.66 -7.18
N LYS A 190 9.54 -2.54 -7.22
CA LYS A 190 10.37 -2.26 -6.03
C LYS A 190 10.06 -0.87 -5.44
N ARG A 191 9.91 0.15 -6.28
CA ARG A 191 9.54 1.52 -5.84
C ARG A 191 8.19 1.53 -5.15
N GLU A 192 7.20 0.87 -5.74
CA GLU A 192 5.85 0.73 -5.19
C GLU A 192 5.87 0.00 -3.84
N PHE A 193 6.60 -1.13 -3.79
CA PHE A 193 6.76 -1.86 -2.55
C PHE A 193 7.38 -0.98 -1.47
N MET A 194 8.46 -0.27 -1.77
CA MET A 194 9.16 0.56 -0.78
C MET A 194 8.28 1.71 -0.31
N PHE A 195 7.51 2.33 -1.22
CA PHE A 195 6.55 3.37 -0.86
C PHE A 195 5.49 2.85 0.13
N GLU A 196 4.82 1.73 -0.18
CA GLU A 196 3.78 1.18 0.70
C GLU A 196 4.34 0.57 1.98
N PHE A 197 5.53 -0.04 1.92
CA PHE A 197 6.25 -0.55 3.09
C PHE A 197 6.48 0.57 4.09
N TRP A 198 7.12 1.67 3.66
CA TRP A 198 7.44 2.79 4.54
C TRP A 198 6.22 3.55 5.01
N LYS A 199 5.22 3.75 4.14
CA LYS A 199 3.94 4.32 4.53
C LYS A 199 3.27 3.51 5.64
N THR A 200 3.26 2.19 5.51
CA THR A 200 2.71 1.30 6.55
C THR A 200 3.52 1.38 7.85
N LYS A 201 4.86 1.44 7.78
CA LYS A 201 5.69 1.60 8.99
C LYS A 201 5.48 2.97 9.66
N ASP A 202 5.34 4.05 8.89
CA ASP A 202 5.01 5.37 9.42
C ASP A 202 3.63 5.39 10.08
N GLU A 203 2.61 4.75 9.49
CA GLU A 203 1.26 4.67 10.07
C GLU A 203 1.20 3.82 11.35
N THR A 204 2.08 2.82 11.49
CA THR A 204 2.07 1.87 12.62
C THR A 204 3.05 2.22 13.74
N LEU A 205 4.20 2.81 13.41
CA LEU A 205 5.30 3.11 14.35
C LEU A 205 5.58 4.61 14.48
N GLY A 206 5.09 5.43 13.55
CA GLY A 206 5.24 6.89 13.57
C GLY A 206 4.12 7.60 14.33
N SER A 207 4.27 8.92 14.45
CA SER A 207 3.21 9.77 15.00
C SER A 207 2.14 10.04 13.95
N THR A 208 0.86 9.98 14.35
CA THR A 208 -0.27 10.38 13.49
C THR A 208 -0.25 11.86 13.10
N GLN A 209 0.57 12.68 13.78
CA GLN A 209 0.68 14.12 13.54
C GLN A 209 1.61 14.47 12.38
N ASN A 210 2.64 13.65 12.10
CA ASN A 210 3.68 13.96 11.12
C ASN A 210 3.92 12.78 10.17
N LYS A 211 3.46 12.94 8.93
CA LYS A 211 3.76 11.96 7.86
C LYS A 211 5.26 11.87 7.62
N ASN A 212 5.76 10.65 7.36
CA ASN A 212 7.17 10.34 7.07
C ASN A 212 8.15 10.61 8.23
N GLU A 213 7.65 10.79 9.46
CA GLU A 213 8.51 11.01 10.62
C GLU A 213 9.37 9.77 10.92
N PHE A 214 8.76 8.58 11.00
CA PHE A 214 9.46 7.37 11.35
C PHE A 214 10.48 6.98 10.26
N TYR A 215 10.13 7.12 8.98
CA TYR A 215 11.09 6.93 7.89
C TYR A 215 12.33 7.82 8.03
N ARG A 216 12.15 9.13 8.27
CA ARG A 216 13.27 10.07 8.45
C ARG A 216 14.13 9.73 9.66
N THR A 217 13.49 9.41 10.78
CA THR A 217 14.20 8.98 11.99
C THR A 217 14.95 7.67 11.74
N TYR A 218 14.39 6.73 10.98
CA TYR A 218 15.06 5.48 10.65
C TYR A 218 16.30 5.70 9.79
N LEU A 219 16.23 6.55 8.77
CA LEU A 219 17.40 6.92 7.97
C LEU A 219 18.49 7.56 8.84
N GLN A 220 18.12 8.41 9.79
CA GLN A 220 19.08 8.96 10.77
C GLN A 220 19.69 7.86 11.64
N ARG A 221 18.89 6.87 12.06
CA ARG A 221 19.40 5.74 12.85
C ARG A 221 20.40 4.89 12.06
N ILE A 222 20.20 4.69 10.75
CA ILE A 222 21.18 4.00 9.88
C ILE A 222 22.51 4.73 9.90
N GLU A 223 22.50 6.04 9.71
CA GLU A 223 23.71 6.85 9.68
C GLU A 223 24.44 6.80 11.03
N LEU A 224 23.70 7.02 12.13
CA LEU A 224 24.27 6.92 13.48
C LEU A 224 24.78 5.51 13.80
N ALA A 225 24.08 4.47 13.38
CA ALA A 225 24.52 3.10 13.55
C ALA A 225 25.86 2.86 12.83
N ASN A 226 26.00 3.33 11.59
CA ASN A 226 27.23 3.23 10.84
C ASN A 226 28.37 4.03 11.47
N GLN A 227 28.10 5.22 11.99
CA GLN A 227 29.10 6.04 12.68
C GLN A 227 29.58 5.39 13.98
N ARG A 228 28.67 4.80 14.76
CA ARG A 228 28.96 4.33 16.13
C ARG A 228 29.40 2.87 16.20
N PHE A 229 28.89 2.02 15.31
CA PHE A 229 28.98 0.56 15.47
C PHE A 229 29.71 -0.14 14.32
N THR A 230 30.25 0.58 13.34
CA THR A 230 31.09 -0.04 12.31
C THR A 230 32.32 -0.68 12.93
N SER A 231 32.60 -1.94 12.57
CA SER A 231 33.74 -2.70 13.07
C SER A 231 34.30 -3.61 11.98
N MET A 232 35.62 -3.65 11.82
CA MET A 232 36.33 -4.59 10.93
C MET A 232 35.75 -4.71 9.50
N GLY A 233 35.37 -3.58 8.90
CA GLY A 233 34.76 -3.55 7.55
C GLY A 233 33.28 -3.98 7.49
N LYS A 234 32.70 -4.40 8.62
CA LYS A 234 31.26 -4.61 8.78
C LYS A 234 30.60 -3.27 9.10
N GLN A 235 29.75 -2.79 8.19
CA GLN A 235 28.97 -1.57 8.41
C GLN A 235 28.12 -1.69 9.68
N GLY A 236 28.01 -0.59 10.42
CA GLY A 236 27.34 -0.56 11.72
C GLY A 236 25.92 -1.10 11.70
N TRP A 237 25.11 -0.81 10.67
CA TRP A 237 23.76 -1.35 10.53
C TRP A 237 23.68 -2.88 10.46
N LYS A 238 24.78 -3.55 10.07
CA LYS A 238 24.89 -5.03 10.03
C LYS A 238 25.32 -5.64 11.37
N THR A 239 25.76 -4.82 12.33
CA THR A 239 26.20 -5.30 13.65
C THR A 239 25.01 -5.53 14.57
N ASP A 240 25.18 -6.33 15.63
CA ASP A 240 24.09 -6.60 16.57
C ASP A 240 23.66 -5.34 17.31
N ARG A 241 24.62 -4.49 17.70
CA ARG A 241 24.32 -3.17 18.29
C ARG A 241 23.57 -2.28 17.31
N GLY A 242 23.99 -2.24 16.04
CA GLY A 242 23.30 -1.49 15.00
C GLY A 242 21.88 -2.00 14.74
N ARG A 243 21.69 -3.32 14.65
CA ARG A 243 20.37 -3.95 14.51
C ARG A 243 19.44 -3.54 15.67
N ILE A 244 19.89 -3.71 16.91
CA ILE A 244 19.11 -3.34 18.09
C ILE A 244 18.78 -1.85 18.10
N TYR A 245 19.74 -0.99 17.75
CA TYR A 245 19.53 0.45 17.62
C TYR A 245 18.53 0.82 16.53
N LEU A 246 18.54 0.14 15.38
CA LEU A 246 17.60 0.39 14.30
C LEU A 246 16.17 0.03 14.70
N ILE A 247 15.98 -1.16 15.29
CA ILE A 247 14.68 -1.67 15.69
C ILE A 247 14.11 -0.86 16.85
N TYR A 248 14.88 -0.65 17.92
CA TYR A 248 14.38 -0.13 19.19
C TYR A 248 14.75 1.34 19.45
N GLY A 249 15.66 1.93 18.67
CA GLY A 249 16.11 3.30 18.83
C GLY A 249 17.21 3.48 19.86
N GLU A 250 17.39 4.72 20.33
CA GLU A 250 18.39 5.05 21.35
C GLU A 250 18.01 4.40 22.69
N PRO A 251 18.95 3.69 23.34
CA PRO A 251 18.73 3.18 24.69
C PRO A 251 18.57 4.33 25.67
N THR A 252 17.78 4.10 26.73
CA THR A 252 17.63 5.05 27.84
C THR A 252 18.95 5.24 28.58
N GLU A 253 19.71 4.16 28.74
CA GLU A 253 21.00 4.16 29.42
C GLU A 253 21.92 3.09 28.81
N ILE A 254 23.22 3.40 28.78
CA ILE A 254 24.26 2.45 28.38
C ILE A 254 25.29 2.36 29.51
N GLU A 255 25.36 1.20 30.14
CA GLU A 255 26.47 0.85 31.03
C GLU A 255 27.61 0.25 30.19
N ARG A 256 28.82 0.75 30.37
CA ARG A 256 30.00 0.30 29.63
C ARG A 256 31.03 -0.28 30.58
N TYR A 257 31.40 -1.52 30.32
CA TYR A 257 32.41 -2.25 31.05
C TYR A 257 33.60 -2.44 30.10
N PRO A 258 34.68 -1.67 30.26
CA PRO A 258 35.86 -1.80 29.43
C PRO A 258 36.57 -3.13 29.69
N ASN A 259 37.70 -3.35 29.03
CA ASN A 259 38.46 -4.57 29.22
C ASN A 259 39.01 -4.63 30.66
N GLU A 260 38.66 -5.68 31.40
CA GLU A 260 39.08 -5.92 32.78
C GLU A 260 39.94 -7.18 32.86
N LEU A 261 40.63 -7.38 33.99
CA LEU A 261 41.58 -8.48 34.15
C LEU A 261 40.93 -9.87 33.98
N GLU A 262 39.67 -10.00 34.37
CA GLU A 262 38.93 -11.28 34.40
C GLU A 262 37.83 -11.37 33.34
N THR A 263 37.49 -10.27 32.66
CA THR A 263 36.37 -10.22 31.72
C THR A 263 36.67 -9.41 30.47
N ARG A 264 36.22 -9.94 29.33
CA ARG A 264 36.16 -9.21 28.05
C ARG A 264 35.22 -8.00 28.15
N PRO A 265 35.47 -6.93 27.39
CA PRO A 265 34.63 -5.74 27.43
C PRO A 265 33.20 -6.02 26.95
N TYR A 266 32.24 -5.41 27.63
CA TYR A 266 30.81 -5.58 27.35
C TYR A 266 30.01 -4.30 27.64
N GLU A 267 28.84 -4.20 27.05
CA GLU A 267 27.89 -3.09 27.26
C GLU A 267 26.53 -3.65 27.65
N ILE A 268 25.84 -2.95 28.55
CA ILE A 268 24.43 -3.21 28.87
C ILE A 268 23.62 -2.00 28.44
N TRP A 269 22.66 -2.22 27.55
CA TRP A 269 21.77 -1.19 27.03
C TRP A 269 20.39 -1.36 27.64
N HIS A 270 19.88 -0.34 28.30
CA HIS A 270 18.58 -0.33 28.99
C HIS A 270 17.53 0.41 28.17
N TYR A 271 16.32 -0.15 28.09
CA TYR A 271 15.15 0.47 27.47
C TYR A 271 13.97 0.41 28.44
N ASN A 272 13.66 1.54 29.08
CA ASN A 272 12.63 1.59 30.13
C ASN A 272 11.20 1.56 29.57
N GLU A 273 11.01 2.08 28.35
CA GLU A 273 9.70 2.21 27.69
C GLU A 273 9.25 0.93 26.98
N ILE A 274 10.10 -0.10 26.90
CA ILE A 274 9.81 -1.34 26.17
C ILE A 274 9.48 -2.44 27.18
N GLU A 275 8.29 -3.04 27.05
CA GLU A 275 7.82 -4.15 27.91
C GLU A 275 7.92 -3.90 29.43
N GLY A 276 7.87 -2.64 29.86
CA GLY A 276 8.02 -2.25 31.27
C GLY A 276 9.47 -2.25 31.77
N GLY A 277 10.45 -2.31 30.87
CA GLY A 277 11.88 -2.31 31.16
C GLY A 277 12.57 -3.57 30.65
N VAL A 278 13.41 -3.42 29.63
CA VAL A 278 14.26 -4.51 29.10
C VAL A 278 15.71 -4.07 28.99
N PHE A 279 16.61 -5.05 28.89
CA PHE A 279 18.00 -4.80 28.62
C PHE A 279 18.57 -5.73 27.55
N PHE A 280 19.66 -5.29 26.93
CA PHE A 280 20.46 -6.03 25.96
C PHE A 280 21.91 -6.00 26.41
N ILE A 281 22.57 -7.15 26.37
CA ILE A 281 23.97 -7.29 26.76
C ILE A 281 24.77 -7.65 25.53
N PHE A 282 25.76 -6.83 25.22
CA PHE A 282 26.68 -7.05 24.10
C PHE A 282 28.09 -7.22 24.61
N ALA A 283 28.86 -8.12 24.00
CA ALA A 283 30.28 -8.28 24.34
C ALA A 283 31.14 -8.41 23.09
N ASP A 284 32.33 -7.81 23.14
CA ASP A 284 33.37 -8.08 22.16
C ASP A 284 34.14 -9.34 22.56
N LEU A 285 33.68 -10.46 22.01
CA LEU A 285 34.29 -11.77 22.23
C LEU A 285 35.58 -11.97 21.40
N THR A 286 35.79 -11.12 20.40
CA THR A 286 36.82 -11.28 19.38
C THR A 286 38.06 -10.43 19.63
N GLY A 287 37.93 -9.34 20.39
CA GLY A 287 38.96 -8.32 20.61
C GLY A 287 39.07 -7.29 19.49
N PHE A 288 38.16 -7.33 18.52
CA PHE A 288 38.16 -6.42 17.37
C PHE A 288 37.04 -5.37 17.41
N SER A 289 36.48 -5.10 18.59
CA SER A 289 35.37 -4.16 18.80
C SER A 289 34.07 -4.52 18.08
N ASP A 290 33.91 -5.79 17.68
CA ASP A 290 32.63 -6.35 17.20
C ASP A 290 31.82 -6.88 18.38
N TYR A 291 31.00 -6.00 18.96
CA TYR A 291 30.14 -6.33 20.09
C TYR A 291 28.92 -7.11 19.62
N THR A 292 28.90 -8.39 19.95
CA THR A 292 27.80 -9.32 19.62
C THR A 292 26.78 -9.38 20.74
N LEU A 293 25.50 -9.53 20.41
CA LEU A 293 24.44 -9.72 21.39
C LEU A 293 24.64 -11.08 22.06
N ILE A 294 24.81 -11.08 23.38
CA ILE A 294 25.01 -12.30 24.15
C ILE A 294 23.84 -12.65 25.05
N ASN A 295 23.00 -11.68 25.42
CA ASN A 295 21.78 -11.89 26.19
C ASN A 295 20.81 -10.70 26.10
N SER A 296 19.52 -10.94 26.27
CA SER A 296 18.48 -9.93 26.41
C SER A 296 17.30 -10.45 27.23
N THR A 297 16.59 -9.55 27.90
CA THR A 297 15.29 -9.82 28.51
C THR A 297 14.10 -9.55 27.58
N LYS A 298 14.33 -8.93 26.43
CA LYS A 298 13.28 -8.61 25.45
C LYS A 298 12.69 -9.90 24.87
N ARG A 299 11.36 -10.03 24.90
CA ARG A 299 10.70 -11.19 24.28
C ARG A 299 10.98 -11.23 22.77
N GLY A 300 11.34 -12.41 22.28
CA GLY A 300 11.66 -12.66 20.87
C GLY A 300 13.15 -12.49 20.52
N GLU A 301 13.97 -12.01 21.47
CA GLU A 301 15.41 -11.81 21.29
C GLU A 301 16.24 -12.92 21.96
N LEU A 302 17.54 -12.95 21.68
CA LEU A 302 18.46 -13.94 22.25
C LEU A 302 18.43 -13.87 23.78
N ARG A 303 18.19 -15.01 24.43
CA ARG A 303 18.27 -15.14 25.89
C ARG A 303 19.24 -16.24 26.29
N ASP A 304 20.20 -15.89 27.13
CA ASP A 304 21.18 -16.78 27.75
C ASP A 304 21.37 -16.36 29.21
N ASP A 305 20.71 -17.06 30.13
CA ASP A 305 20.81 -16.77 31.57
C ASP A 305 22.23 -17.03 32.14
N ASN A 306 23.11 -17.70 31.39
CA ASN A 306 24.51 -17.98 31.77
C ASN A 306 25.53 -17.15 30.97
N TRP A 307 25.09 -16.06 30.34
CA TRP A 307 25.92 -15.23 29.45
C TRP A 307 27.25 -14.78 30.06
N SER A 308 27.31 -14.58 31.38
CA SER A 308 28.53 -14.14 32.09
C SER A 308 29.71 -15.09 31.86
N ARG A 309 29.45 -16.39 31.67
CA ARG A 309 30.49 -17.38 31.34
C ARG A 309 31.17 -17.12 29.99
N ARG A 310 30.51 -16.40 29.08
CA ARG A 310 31.02 -16.08 27.75
C ARG A 310 32.07 -14.96 27.77
N ILE A 311 32.01 -14.07 28.77
CA ILE A 311 32.93 -12.93 28.88
C ILE A 311 34.15 -13.23 29.74
N ILE A 312 34.11 -14.23 30.62
CA ILE A 312 35.24 -14.59 31.49
C ILE A 312 36.49 -14.97 30.65
N ILE A 313 37.63 -14.42 31.03
CA ILE A 313 38.95 -14.74 30.50
C ILE A 313 39.51 -15.87 31.38
N ARG A 314 39.89 -16.99 30.76
CA ARG A 314 40.51 -18.15 31.44
C ARG A 314 42.00 -18.20 31.17
#